data_AF-A0A7C1ZAD7-F1
#
_entry.id   AF-A0A7C1ZAD7-F1
#
_cell.length_a   1.000
_cell.length_b   1.000
_cell.length_c   1.000
_cell.angle_alpha   90.00
_cell.angle_beta   90.00
_cell.angle_gamma   90.00
#
_symmetry.space_group_name_H-M   'P 1'
#
loop_
_entity.id
_entity.type
_entity.pdbx_description
1 polymer ?
#
loop_
_entity_poly.entity_id
_entity_poly.type
_entity_poly.pdbx_seq_one_letter_code
_entity_poly.pdbx_strand_id
1 'polypeptide(L)'
;MAIVKMQKVELLVHRSVATPVLRVIQKLGLMEFTKVETPLPVRETEKNIFEFNYASSRLDWAVSFLSSFDEKKGGLRNAIEGDRIFIYENDLERTVSNYYYNQTMDALQNLEERLNDTTAKLKALEDEVSLLKKWTSIDVSLGEGLSTKKTQTLLLSGEEEDVTFFVKAFNKEKILHETIFSTNEQIAIVIFNKDIDRIRSISTESKLEESVLPRRRGTPKEELVRIERAVIKAQDQKTALENEVRAFLPELPKLRMASDWIFWKKEKHDLASKAPRTESVSIFSGWCPKSKIADLEREILWETKLFSLKKVVPSENEEP
;
A
#
# COMPACT_ATOMS: atom_id res chain seq x y z
N MET A 1 -31.74 26.42 -1.42
CA MET A 1 -31.19 25.34 -2.25
C MET A 1 -32.29 24.91 -3.22
N ALA A 2 -32.04 24.97 -4.53
CA ALA A 2 -33.03 24.54 -5.51
C ALA A 2 -33.06 23.01 -5.55
N ILE A 3 -34.15 22.41 -5.08
CA ILE A 3 -34.38 20.96 -5.21
C ILE A 3 -34.71 20.71 -6.68
N VAL A 4 -33.80 20.06 -7.40
CA VAL A 4 -34.00 19.68 -8.80
C VAL A 4 -34.94 18.48 -8.85
N LYS A 5 -36.05 18.59 -9.60
CA LYS A 5 -36.98 17.46 -9.78
C LYS A 5 -36.31 16.39 -10.63
N MET A 6 -36.00 15.25 -10.02
CA MET A 6 -35.46 14.08 -10.71
C MET A 6 -36.59 13.23 -11.32
N GLN A 7 -36.24 12.44 -12.33
CA GLN A 7 -37.15 11.51 -13.00
C GLN A 7 -36.37 10.25 -13.38
N LYS A 8 -36.89 9.10 -12.93
CA LYS A 8 -36.35 7.80 -13.31
C LYS A 8 -36.70 7.50 -14.77
N VAL A 9 -35.70 7.05 -15.52
CA VAL A 9 -35.81 6.70 -16.94
C VAL A 9 -35.21 5.32 -17.19
N GLU A 10 -35.83 4.61 -18.14
CA GLU A 10 -35.34 3.36 -18.71
C GLU A 10 -34.94 3.60 -20.16
N LEU A 11 -33.71 3.24 -20.48
CA LEU A 11 -33.13 3.32 -21.81
C LEU A 11 -32.96 1.92 -22.37
N LEU A 12 -33.66 1.64 -23.46
CA LEU A 12 -33.50 0.42 -24.24
C LEU A 12 -32.68 0.76 -25.48
N VAL A 13 -31.55 0.09 -25.68
CA VAL A 13 -30.63 0.38 -26.78
C VAL A 13 -30.22 -0.90 -27.49
N HIS A 14 -30.17 -0.85 -28.83
CA HIS A 14 -29.63 -1.97 -29.61
C HIS A 14 -28.15 -2.20 -29.29
N ARG A 15 -27.73 -3.46 -29.11
CA ARG A 15 -26.39 -3.82 -28.63
C ARG A 15 -25.25 -3.27 -29.48
N SER A 16 -25.44 -3.16 -30.80
CA SER A 16 -24.42 -2.61 -31.70
C SER A 16 -24.09 -1.13 -31.44
N VAL A 17 -24.96 -0.39 -30.77
CA VAL A 17 -24.78 1.05 -30.49
C VAL A 17 -24.81 1.38 -28.98
N ALA A 18 -24.82 0.37 -28.10
CA ALA A 18 -24.80 0.57 -26.65
C ALA A 18 -23.58 1.40 -26.18
N THR A 19 -22.39 1.08 -26.69
CA THR A 19 -21.16 1.79 -26.32
C THR A 19 -21.16 3.26 -26.78
N PRO A 20 -21.52 3.62 -28.03
CA PRO A 20 -21.72 5.01 -28.43
C PRO A 20 -22.76 5.77 -27.59
N VAL A 21 -23.93 5.17 -27.33
CA VAL A 21 -24.98 5.83 -26.55
C VAL A 21 -24.55 6.10 -25.11
N LEU A 22 -23.91 5.13 -24.44
CA LEU A 22 -23.36 5.34 -23.09
C LEU A 22 -22.32 6.47 -23.06
N ARG A 23 -21.55 6.67 -24.13
CA ARG A 23 -20.60 7.80 -24.23
C ARG A 23 -21.34 9.14 -24.23
N VAL A 24 -22.41 9.27 -25.01
CA VAL A 24 -23.24 10.49 -25.05
C VAL A 24 -23.79 10.81 -23.66
N ILE A 25 -24.36 9.81 -22.98
CA ILE A 25 -24.96 9.97 -21.65
C ILE A 25 -23.90 10.42 -20.63
N GLN A 26 -22.74 9.77 -20.63
CA GLN A 26 -21.63 10.11 -19.75
C GLN A 26 -21.10 11.52 -20.01
N LYS A 27 -20.93 11.92 -21.29
CA LYS A 27 -20.48 13.26 -21.68
C LYS A 27 -21.42 14.36 -21.21
N LEU A 28 -22.72 14.08 -21.20
CA LEU A 28 -23.72 15.03 -20.72
C LEU A 28 -23.76 15.12 -19.18
N GLY A 29 -23.36 14.06 -18.47
CA GLY A 29 -23.39 14.01 -17.01
C GLY A 29 -24.81 14.13 -16.44
N LEU A 30 -25.83 13.76 -17.22
CA LEU A 30 -27.25 13.99 -16.90
C LEU A 30 -27.96 12.78 -16.29
N MET A 31 -27.31 11.63 -16.22
CA MET A 31 -27.94 10.39 -15.78
C MET A 31 -27.06 9.64 -14.79
N GLU A 32 -27.63 9.32 -13.63
CA GLU A 32 -27.05 8.41 -12.65
C GLU A 32 -27.66 7.02 -12.86
N PHE A 33 -26.83 6.04 -13.23
CA PHE A 33 -27.31 4.69 -13.53
C PHE A 33 -27.66 3.92 -12.26
N THR A 34 -28.82 3.28 -12.26
CA THR A 34 -29.29 2.39 -11.19
C THR A 34 -29.39 0.95 -11.69
N LYS A 35 -29.42 0.01 -10.76
CA LYS A 35 -29.70 -1.39 -11.09
C LYS A 35 -31.07 -1.50 -11.77
N VAL A 36 -31.14 -2.29 -12.84
CA VAL A 36 -32.39 -2.62 -13.52
C VAL A 36 -32.99 -3.85 -12.86
N GLU A 37 -34.19 -3.74 -12.33
CA GLU A 37 -34.94 -4.88 -11.80
C GLU A 37 -35.76 -5.51 -12.92
N THR A 38 -35.23 -6.58 -13.53
CA THR A 38 -35.88 -7.26 -14.65
C THR A 38 -35.58 -8.76 -14.63
N PRO A 39 -36.52 -9.62 -15.06
CA PRO A 39 -36.28 -11.06 -15.17
C PRO A 39 -35.34 -11.45 -16.34
N LEU A 40 -34.88 -10.48 -17.13
CA LEU A 40 -33.95 -10.74 -18.23
C LEU A 40 -32.59 -11.23 -17.73
N PRO A 41 -31.95 -12.17 -18.45
CA PRO A 41 -30.64 -12.68 -18.05
C PRO A 41 -29.55 -11.61 -18.16
N VAL A 42 -28.66 -11.60 -17.17
CA VAL A 42 -27.38 -10.89 -17.21
C VAL A 42 -26.32 -11.88 -17.70
N ARG A 43 -25.49 -11.48 -18.67
CA ARG A 43 -24.35 -12.29 -19.12
C ARG A 43 -23.06 -11.55 -18.78
N GLU A 44 -22.33 -11.96 -17.76
CA GLU A 44 -21.07 -11.29 -17.41
C GLU A 44 -19.98 -11.59 -18.44
N THR A 45 -19.10 -10.63 -18.71
CA THR A 45 -17.95 -10.80 -19.61
C THR A 45 -16.68 -10.68 -18.77
N GLU A 46 -16.28 -11.78 -18.11
CA GLU A 46 -15.26 -11.80 -17.06
C GLU A 46 -13.86 -11.34 -17.53
N LYS A 47 -13.44 -11.72 -18.75
CA LYS A 47 -12.07 -11.48 -19.24
C LYS A 47 -11.67 -10.00 -19.28
N ASN A 48 -12.54 -9.13 -19.77
CA ASN A 48 -12.24 -7.70 -19.89
C ASN A 48 -12.25 -6.99 -18.52
N ILE A 49 -13.06 -7.49 -17.58
CA ILE A 49 -13.16 -6.92 -16.21
C ILE A 49 -11.82 -7.08 -15.49
N PHE A 50 -11.16 -8.22 -15.65
CA PHE A 50 -9.86 -8.49 -15.05
C PHE A 50 -8.77 -7.53 -15.56
N GLU A 51 -8.68 -7.31 -16.88
CA GLU A 51 -7.70 -6.40 -17.48
C GLU A 51 -7.89 -4.94 -17.03
N PHE A 52 -9.14 -4.46 -16.99
CA PHE A 52 -9.44 -3.12 -16.48
C PHE A 52 -9.14 -2.97 -14.99
N ASN A 53 -9.45 -3.98 -14.18
CA ASN A 53 -9.11 -3.97 -12.76
C ASN A 53 -7.60 -3.92 -12.54
N TYR A 54 -6.85 -4.76 -13.26
CA TYR A 54 -5.40 -4.78 -13.17
C TYR A 54 -4.77 -3.43 -13.56
N ALA A 55 -5.20 -2.87 -14.70
CA ALA A 55 -4.70 -1.57 -15.16
C ALA A 55 -5.05 -0.43 -14.19
N SER A 56 -6.29 -0.39 -13.69
CA SER A 56 -6.75 0.62 -12.72
C SER A 56 -5.92 0.55 -11.45
N SER A 57 -5.83 -0.62 -10.81
CA SER A 57 -5.08 -0.78 -9.56
C SER A 57 -3.61 -0.40 -9.71
N ARG A 58 -3.00 -0.71 -10.85
CA ARG A 58 -1.59 -0.37 -11.12
C ARG A 58 -1.37 1.14 -11.26
N LEU A 59 -2.26 1.83 -11.96
CA LEU A 59 -2.20 3.29 -12.14
C LEU A 59 -2.51 4.02 -10.82
N ASP A 60 -3.52 3.57 -10.09
CA ASP A 60 -3.88 4.13 -8.78
C ASP A 60 -2.74 3.98 -7.77
N TRP A 61 -2.09 2.81 -7.75
CA TRP A 61 -0.88 2.60 -6.95
C TRP A 61 0.23 3.57 -7.35
N ALA A 62 0.55 3.71 -8.63
CA ALA A 62 1.65 4.57 -9.07
C ALA A 62 1.39 6.06 -8.80
N VAL A 63 0.14 6.50 -8.97
CA VAL A 63 -0.29 7.86 -8.61
C VAL A 63 -0.14 8.08 -7.11
N SER A 64 -0.57 7.12 -6.27
CA SER A 64 -0.43 7.18 -4.82
C SER A 64 1.04 7.22 -4.38
N PHE A 65 1.85 6.31 -4.93
CA PHE A 65 3.28 6.20 -4.66
C PHE A 65 4.01 7.50 -4.99
N LEU A 66 3.89 8.01 -6.22
CA LEU A 66 4.53 9.28 -6.62
C LEU A 66 4.00 10.49 -5.85
N SER A 67 2.70 10.53 -5.55
CA SER A 67 2.12 11.63 -4.79
C SER A 67 2.68 11.72 -3.37
N SER A 68 3.17 10.62 -2.80
CA SER A 68 3.83 10.65 -1.49
C SER A 68 5.18 11.40 -1.49
N PHE A 69 5.78 11.61 -2.67
CA PHE A 69 7.05 12.32 -2.87
C PHE A 69 6.88 13.76 -3.41
N ASP A 70 5.64 14.21 -3.64
CA ASP A 70 5.36 15.58 -4.11
C ASP A 70 5.30 16.56 -2.92
N GLU A 71 6.46 17.11 -2.55
CA GLU A 71 6.62 18.08 -1.45
C GLU A 71 5.83 19.39 -1.65
N LYS A 72 5.35 19.69 -2.88
CA LYS A 72 4.64 20.94 -3.18
C LYS A 72 3.17 20.95 -2.75
N LYS A 73 2.59 19.81 -2.35
CA LYS A 73 1.19 19.73 -1.92
C LYS A 73 1.12 19.14 -0.52
N GLY A 74 1.12 20.01 0.49
CA GLY A 74 1.04 19.61 1.89
C GLY A 74 -0.05 18.56 2.15
N GLY A 75 0.36 17.36 2.57
CA GLY A 75 -0.50 16.26 3.00
C GLY A 75 -1.25 15.52 1.88
N LEU A 76 -1.51 14.22 2.13
CA LEU A 76 -2.29 13.30 1.28
C LEU A 76 -3.59 13.91 0.71
N ARG A 77 -4.24 14.81 1.45
CA ARG A 77 -5.50 15.46 1.06
C ARG A 77 -5.37 16.37 -0.17
N ASN A 78 -4.30 17.16 -0.27
CA ASN A 78 -4.11 18.08 -1.41
C ASN A 78 -3.61 17.36 -2.68
N ALA A 79 -3.01 16.18 -2.53
CA ALA A 79 -2.62 15.34 -3.65
C ALA A 79 -3.85 14.71 -4.33
N ILE A 80 -4.84 14.27 -3.55
CA ILE A 80 -6.12 13.72 -4.04
C ILE A 80 -7.00 14.83 -4.66
N GLU A 81 -6.96 16.05 -4.13
CA GLU A 81 -7.71 17.20 -4.67
C GLU A 81 -6.97 18.01 -5.75
N GLY A 82 -5.74 17.62 -6.11
CA GLY A 82 -4.85 18.43 -6.95
C GLY A 82 -5.51 18.90 -8.25
N ASP A 83 -5.43 20.22 -8.49
CA ASP A 83 -5.91 21.00 -9.66
C ASP A 83 -6.74 20.20 -10.66
N ARG A 84 -8.07 20.37 -10.61
CA ARG A 84 -8.97 19.87 -11.65
C ARG A 84 -8.57 20.50 -12.99
N ILE A 85 -7.73 19.80 -13.75
CA ILE A 85 -7.43 20.20 -15.12
C ILE A 85 -8.62 19.76 -15.96
N PHE A 86 -9.36 20.73 -16.49
CA PHE A 86 -10.41 20.46 -17.46
C PHE A 86 -9.76 20.09 -18.79
N ILE A 87 -9.74 18.81 -19.13
CA ILE A 87 -9.22 18.29 -20.39
C ILE A 87 -10.40 17.79 -21.22
N TYR A 88 -10.45 18.15 -22.49
CA TYR A 88 -11.47 17.62 -23.41
C TYR A 88 -11.21 16.13 -23.67
N GLU A 89 -12.27 15.31 -23.73
CA GLU A 89 -12.20 13.84 -23.92
C GLU A 89 -11.30 13.43 -25.11
N ASN A 90 -11.35 14.18 -26.22
CA ASN A 90 -10.50 13.93 -27.39
C ASN A 90 -9.01 14.12 -27.12
N ASP A 91 -8.64 15.11 -26.28
CA ASP A 91 -7.24 15.36 -25.92
C ASP A 91 -6.74 14.32 -24.92
N LEU A 92 -7.62 13.85 -24.04
CA LEU A 92 -7.34 12.79 -23.08
C LEU A 92 -7.19 11.43 -23.79
N GLU A 93 -8.09 11.07 -24.72
CA GLU A 93 -7.97 9.84 -25.51
C GLU A 93 -6.71 9.84 -26.39
N ARG A 94 -6.35 10.99 -26.97
CA ARG A 94 -5.09 11.15 -27.73
C ARG A 94 -3.85 11.04 -26.84
N THR A 95 -3.86 11.66 -25.66
CA THR A 95 -2.74 11.65 -24.72
C THR A 95 -2.50 10.25 -24.19
N VAL A 96 -3.56 9.54 -23.78
CA VAL A 96 -3.46 8.18 -23.23
C VAL A 96 -3.14 7.15 -24.30
N SER A 97 -3.67 7.28 -25.52
CA SER A 97 -3.34 6.35 -26.63
C SER A 97 -1.87 6.40 -27.05
N ASN A 98 -1.19 7.53 -26.82
CA ASN A 98 0.23 7.70 -27.14
C ASN A 98 1.15 7.52 -25.92
N TYR A 99 0.59 7.37 -24.71
CA TYR A 99 1.37 7.26 -23.47
C TYR A 99 1.49 5.80 -23.04
N TYR A 100 2.65 5.22 -23.33
CA TYR A 100 3.01 3.87 -22.88
C TYR A 100 3.45 3.87 -21.41
N TYR A 101 2.49 3.93 -20.49
CA TYR A 101 2.75 4.01 -19.05
C TYR A 101 3.42 2.75 -18.47
N ASN A 102 3.38 1.61 -19.15
CA ASN A 102 3.93 0.34 -18.62
C ASN A 102 5.40 0.44 -18.23
N GLN A 103 6.25 1.09 -19.04
CA GLN A 103 7.67 1.26 -18.71
C GLN A 103 7.86 2.11 -17.46
N THR A 104 7.08 3.19 -17.33
CA THR A 104 7.05 4.03 -16.12
C THR A 104 6.61 3.22 -14.91
N MET A 105 5.60 2.35 -15.05
CA MET A 105 5.15 1.48 -13.96
C MET A 105 6.24 0.49 -13.52
N ASP A 106 6.88 -0.19 -14.47
CA ASP A 106 7.94 -1.16 -14.19
C ASP A 106 9.11 -0.49 -13.44
N ALA A 107 9.49 0.72 -13.88
CA ALA A 107 10.53 1.51 -13.24
C ALA A 107 10.16 1.91 -11.81
N LEU A 108 8.93 2.40 -11.59
CA LEU A 108 8.45 2.78 -10.26
C LEU A 108 8.38 1.57 -9.31
N GLN A 109 7.94 0.41 -9.79
CA GLN A 109 7.84 -0.81 -8.97
C GLN A 109 9.23 -1.28 -8.51
N ASN A 110 10.20 -1.27 -9.42
CA ASN A 110 11.60 -1.58 -9.08
C ASN A 110 12.16 -0.57 -8.05
N LEU A 111 11.84 0.72 -8.20
CA LEU A 111 12.25 1.74 -7.22
C LEU A 111 11.61 1.51 -5.85
N GLU A 112 10.32 1.18 -5.78
CA GLU A 112 9.62 0.85 -4.54
C GLU A 112 10.25 -0.37 -3.86
N GLU A 113 10.50 -1.46 -4.60
CA GLU A 113 11.15 -2.66 -4.08
C GLU A 113 12.54 -2.35 -3.49
N ARG A 114 13.38 -1.63 -4.24
CA ARG A 114 14.72 -1.20 -3.78
C ARG A 114 14.65 -0.29 -2.55
N LEU A 115 13.65 0.59 -2.45
CA LEU A 115 13.43 1.44 -1.28
C LEU A 115 13.01 0.64 -0.05
N ASN A 116 12.11 -0.33 -0.23
CA ASN A 116 11.65 -1.23 0.83
C ASN A 116 12.80 -2.08 1.36
N ASP A 117 13.60 -2.68 0.47
CA ASP A 117 14.80 -3.44 0.84
C ASP A 117 15.81 -2.59 1.62
N THR A 118 16.07 -1.37 1.14
CA THR A 118 17.02 -0.45 1.78
C THR A 118 16.49 -0.01 3.16
N THR A 119 15.19 0.22 3.29
CA THR A 119 14.55 0.60 4.56
C THR A 119 14.54 -0.57 5.55
N ALA A 120 14.24 -1.78 5.10
CA ALA A 120 14.31 -2.99 5.93
C ALA A 120 15.75 -3.24 6.41
N LYS A 121 16.75 -3.03 5.55
CA LYS A 121 18.16 -3.11 5.91
C LYS A 121 18.56 -2.07 6.95
N LEU A 122 18.13 -0.81 6.80
CA LEU A 122 18.37 0.23 7.80
C LEU A 122 17.80 -0.17 9.17
N LYS A 123 16.55 -0.62 9.21
CA LYS A 123 15.92 -1.10 10.44
C LYS A 123 16.70 -2.26 11.08
N ALA A 124 17.11 -3.25 10.28
CA ALA A 124 17.91 -4.37 10.80
C ALA A 124 19.25 -3.91 11.39
N LEU A 125 19.90 -2.90 10.78
CA LEU A 125 21.13 -2.31 11.31
C LEU A 125 20.86 -1.52 12.60
N GLU A 126 19.75 -0.79 12.70
CA GLU A 126 19.34 -0.06 13.92
C GLU A 126 19.04 -1.01 15.09
N ASP A 127 18.35 -2.12 14.82
CA ASP A 127 18.08 -3.17 15.80
C ASP A 127 19.40 -3.80 16.28
N GLU A 128 20.33 -4.07 15.36
CA GLU A 128 21.67 -4.59 15.68
C GLU A 128 22.50 -3.60 16.50
N VAL A 129 22.44 -2.30 16.19
CA VAL A 129 23.08 -1.24 16.99
C VAL A 129 22.51 -1.21 18.40
N SER A 130 21.18 -1.26 18.53
CA SER A 130 20.50 -1.21 19.82
C SER A 130 20.85 -2.40 20.70
N LEU A 131 21.02 -3.58 20.09
CA LEU A 131 21.53 -4.76 20.76
C LEU A 131 23.00 -4.59 21.18
N LEU A 132 23.90 -4.31 20.24
CA LEU A 132 25.35 -4.28 20.50
C LEU A 132 25.79 -3.15 21.43
N LYS A 133 25.08 -2.02 21.46
CA LYS A 133 25.38 -0.91 22.39
C LYS A 133 25.35 -1.33 23.85
N LYS A 134 24.42 -2.23 24.22
CA LYS A 134 24.31 -2.79 25.57
C LYS A 134 25.54 -3.61 25.97
N TRP A 135 26.21 -4.21 24.99
CA TRP A 135 27.27 -5.19 25.23
C TRP A 135 28.68 -4.68 24.85
N THR A 136 28.86 -3.35 24.81
CA THR A 136 30.13 -2.72 24.38
C THR A 136 31.32 -3.00 25.30
N SER A 137 31.08 -3.37 26.56
CA SER A 137 32.14 -3.76 27.51
C SER A 137 32.75 -5.13 27.19
N ILE A 138 32.10 -5.96 26.37
CA ILE A 138 32.63 -7.26 25.96
C ILE A 138 33.74 -7.05 24.93
N ASP A 139 34.94 -7.53 25.24
CA ASP A 139 36.13 -7.41 24.37
C ASP A 139 36.47 -8.70 23.62
N VAL A 140 35.49 -9.60 23.48
CA VAL A 140 35.64 -10.87 22.76
C VAL A 140 35.06 -10.74 21.36
N SER A 141 35.70 -11.38 20.38
CA SER A 141 35.17 -11.46 19.02
C SER A 141 33.84 -12.21 19.00
N LEU A 142 32.82 -11.61 18.39
CA LEU A 142 31.49 -12.22 18.24
C LEU A 142 31.49 -13.48 17.36
N GLY A 143 32.58 -13.72 16.63
CA GLY A 143 32.71 -14.80 15.64
C GLY A 143 33.26 -16.06 16.27
N GLU A 144 34.06 -15.92 17.32
CA GLU A 144 34.53 -17.02 18.16
C GLU A 144 33.39 -17.56 19.05
N GLY A 145 32.39 -16.71 19.29
CA GLY A 145 31.23 -17.04 20.10
C GLY A 145 31.49 -16.86 21.59
N LEU A 146 30.41 -16.93 22.36
CA LEU A 146 30.42 -16.72 23.81
C LEU A 146 30.53 -18.03 24.61
N SER A 147 30.89 -19.12 23.96
CA SER A 147 30.95 -20.46 24.56
C SER A 147 32.27 -21.18 24.24
N THR A 148 32.71 -21.97 25.20
CA THR A 148 33.87 -22.86 25.09
C THR A 148 33.43 -24.30 25.39
N LYS A 149 34.38 -25.25 25.34
CA LYS A 149 34.11 -26.65 25.70
C LYS A 149 33.61 -26.82 27.15
N LYS A 150 33.97 -25.91 28.06
CA LYS A 150 33.70 -26.05 29.51
C LYS A 150 32.85 -24.93 30.08
N THR A 151 32.83 -23.76 29.44
CA THR A 151 32.19 -22.57 29.95
C THR A 151 31.31 -21.91 28.89
N GLN A 152 30.35 -21.12 29.35
CA GLN A 152 29.51 -20.28 28.52
C GLN A 152 29.32 -18.93 29.22
N THR A 153 29.32 -17.87 28.42
CA THR A 153 28.97 -16.53 28.86
C THR A 153 27.49 -16.32 28.63
N LEU A 154 26.77 -15.96 29.69
CA LEU A 154 25.37 -15.55 29.63
C LEU A 154 25.29 -14.03 29.69
N LEU A 155 24.47 -13.48 28.81
CA LEU A 155 24.19 -12.05 28.72
C LEU A 155 22.75 -11.86 29.13
N LEU A 156 22.51 -11.27 30.29
CA LEU A 156 21.18 -11.12 30.88
C LEU A 156 20.82 -9.64 30.95
N SER A 157 19.60 -9.29 30.57
CA SER A 157 19.09 -7.92 30.66
C SER A 157 17.67 -7.88 31.21
N GLY A 158 17.34 -6.84 31.96
CA GLY A 158 16.02 -6.61 32.54
C GLY A 158 15.94 -5.29 33.31
N GLU A 159 14.86 -5.10 34.07
CA GLU A 159 14.69 -3.93 34.94
C GLU A 159 15.61 -4.01 36.18
N GLU A 160 15.87 -2.87 36.82
CA GLU A 160 16.78 -2.78 37.98
C GLU A 160 16.36 -3.67 39.15
N GLU A 161 15.05 -3.78 39.40
CA GLU A 161 14.49 -4.61 40.46
C GLU A 161 14.73 -6.11 40.18
N ASP A 162 14.54 -6.52 38.93
CA ASP A 162 14.71 -7.90 38.45
C ASP A 162 16.18 -8.32 38.49
N VAL A 163 17.09 -7.44 38.05
CA VAL A 163 18.54 -7.64 38.14
C VAL A 163 18.98 -7.79 39.60
N THR A 164 18.47 -6.94 40.49
CA THR A 164 18.76 -7.00 41.92
C THR A 164 18.27 -8.31 42.54
N PHE A 165 17.08 -8.78 42.16
CA PHE A 165 16.53 -10.05 42.60
C PHE A 165 17.38 -11.23 42.11
N PHE A 166 17.76 -11.22 40.82
CA PHE A 166 18.63 -12.23 40.22
C PHE A 166 19.95 -12.33 40.98
N VAL A 167 20.65 -11.22 41.24
CA VAL A 167 21.94 -11.24 41.94
C VAL A 167 21.81 -11.84 43.35
N LYS A 168 20.72 -11.54 44.06
CA LYS A 168 20.44 -12.12 45.39
C LYS A 168 20.18 -13.62 45.32
N ALA A 169 19.39 -14.08 44.35
CA ALA A 169 19.10 -15.50 44.16
C ALA A 169 20.36 -16.26 43.73
N PHE A 170 21.08 -15.72 42.75
CA PHE A 170 22.30 -16.29 42.19
C PHE A 170 23.40 -16.46 43.25
N ASN A 171 23.61 -15.47 44.12
CA ASN A 171 24.60 -15.56 45.19
C ASN A 171 24.30 -16.67 46.23
N LYS A 172 23.03 -17.09 46.39
CA LYS A 172 22.66 -18.18 47.32
C LYS A 172 23.08 -19.56 46.81
N GLU A 173 23.12 -19.75 45.50
CA GLU A 173 23.47 -21.03 44.86
C GLU A 173 24.95 -21.40 44.98
N LYS A 174 25.82 -20.43 45.31
CA LYS A 174 27.28 -20.62 45.44
C LYS A 174 27.91 -21.27 44.20
N ILE A 175 27.43 -20.91 43.01
CA ILE A 175 27.97 -21.38 41.72
C ILE A 175 29.30 -20.66 41.45
N LEU A 176 30.30 -21.41 40.99
CA LEU A 176 31.57 -20.84 40.55
C LEU A 176 31.37 -20.11 39.22
N HIS A 177 31.60 -18.80 39.22
CA HIS A 177 31.39 -17.93 38.08
C HIS A 177 32.41 -16.80 38.06
N GLU A 178 32.53 -16.15 36.91
CA GLU A 178 33.25 -14.89 36.74
C GLU A 178 32.30 -13.84 36.16
N THR A 179 32.15 -12.71 36.84
CA THR A 179 31.33 -11.59 36.36
C THR A 179 32.20 -10.68 35.51
N ILE A 180 31.90 -10.59 34.21
CA ILE A 180 32.58 -9.67 33.28
C ILE A 180 32.16 -8.23 33.63
N PHE A 181 30.85 -8.01 33.75
CA PHE A 181 30.31 -6.76 34.24
C PHE A 181 28.89 -6.96 34.78
N SER A 182 28.49 -6.03 35.65
CA SER A 182 27.13 -5.92 36.17
C SER A 182 26.79 -4.44 36.26
N THR A 183 25.67 -4.07 35.66
CA THR A 183 25.03 -2.75 35.80
C THR A 183 23.66 -2.95 36.44
N ASN A 184 22.90 -1.87 36.59
CA ASN A 184 21.53 -1.96 37.09
C ASN A 184 20.61 -2.74 36.15
N GLU A 185 20.87 -2.76 34.84
CA GLU A 185 19.94 -3.36 33.86
C GLU A 185 20.53 -4.58 33.14
N GLN A 186 21.83 -4.84 33.30
CA GLN A 186 22.56 -5.81 32.47
C GLN A 186 23.64 -6.53 33.27
N ILE A 187 23.74 -7.84 33.06
CA ILE A 187 24.76 -8.69 33.64
C ILE A 187 25.40 -9.56 32.55
N ALA A 188 26.73 -9.63 32.53
CA ALA A 188 27.46 -10.63 31.75
C ALA A 188 28.30 -11.50 32.68
N ILE A 189 28.02 -12.81 32.69
CA ILE A 189 28.67 -13.78 33.57
C ILE A 189 29.17 -14.99 32.78
N VAL A 190 30.38 -15.43 33.09
CA VAL A 190 30.98 -16.66 32.58
C VAL A 190 30.77 -17.76 33.61
N ILE A 191 30.20 -18.87 33.18
CA ILE A 191 29.91 -20.02 34.06
C ILE A 191 30.26 -21.35 33.41
N PHE A 192 30.39 -22.39 34.23
CA PHE A 192 30.59 -23.74 33.71
C PHE A 192 29.31 -24.30 33.09
N ASN A 193 29.45 -25.04 31.99
CA ASN A 193 28.32 -25.61 31.25
C ASN A 193 27.41 -26.51 32.11
N LYS A 194 27.97 -27.16 33.14
CA LYS A 194 27.21 -28.01 34.09
C LYS A 194 26.22 -27.25 34.96
N ASP A 195 26.40 -25.94 35.14
CA ASP A 195 25.61 -25.09 36.03
C ASP A 195 24.65 -24.18 35.24
N ILE A 196 24.61 -24.29 33.91
CA ILE A 196 23.89 -23.36 33.04
C ILE A 196 22.39 -23.42 33.19
N ASP A 197 21.83 -24.63 33.31
CA ASP A 197 20.39 -24.83 33.45
C ASP A 197 19.88 -24.24 34.77
N ARG A 198 20.71 -24.28 35.82
CA ARG A 198 20.39 -23.66 37.11
C ARG A 198 20.29 -22.15 36.98
N ILE A 199 21.24 -21.51 36.29
CA ILE A 199 21.18 -20.06 36.08
C ILE A 199 20.01 -19.67 35.20
N ARG A 200 19.71 -20.43 34.15
CA ARG A 200 18.56 -20.16 33.28
C ARG A 200 17.24 -20.23 34.04
N SER A 201 17.08 -21.18 34.98
CA SER A 201 15.92 -21.21 35.87
C SER A 201 15.82 -19.93 36.72
N ILE A 202 16.93 -19.50 37.33
CA ILE A 202 16.95 -18.29 38.17
C ILE A 202 16.69 -17.04 37.33
N SER A 203 17.26 -16.95 36.12
CA SER A 203 17.01 -15.87 35.17
C SER A 203 15.53 -15.78 34.82
N THR A 204 14.89 -16.92 34.56
CA THR A 204 13.47 -17.01 34.22
C THR A 204 12.59 -16.59 35.39
N GLU A 205 12.90 -17.06 36.61
CA GLU A 205 12.20 -16.65 37.84
C GLU A 205 12.36 -15.15 38.13
N SER A 206 13.52 -14.61 37.78
CA SER A 206 13.86 -13.18 37.91
C SER A 206 13.41 -12.35 36.72
N LYS A 207 12.69 -12.92 35.74
CA LYS A 207 12.23 -12.25 34.51
C LYS A 207 13.34 -11.60 33.68
N LEU A 208 14.58 -12.05 33.83
CA LEU A 208 15.69 -11.57 33.01
C LEU A 208 15.72 -12.30 31.66
N GLU A 209 15.92 -11.53 30.60
CA GLU A 209 16.02 -12.03 29.23
C GLU A 209 17.48 -12.34 28.85
N GLU A 210 17.72 -13.52 28.28
CA GLU A 210 19.02 -13.90 27.72
C GLU A 210 19.20 -13.27 26.32
N SER A 211 20.19 -12.40 26.18
CA SER A 211 20.55 -11.75 24.92
C SER A 211 21.50 -12.62 24.10
N VAL A 212 21.16 -12.86 22.83
CA VAL A 212 22.02 -13.56 21.88
C VAL A 212 22.63 -12.55 20.91
N LEU A 213 23.97 -12.47 20.89
CA LEU A 213 24.68 -11.56 19.98
C LEU A 213 24.82 -12.15 18.57
N PRO A 214 24.79 -11.30 17.53
CA PRO A 214 24.99 -11.73 16.15
C PRO A 214 26.41 -12.26 15.95
N ARG A 215 26.57 -13.26 15.06
CA ARG A 215 27.90 -13.78 14.70
C ARG A 215 28.61 -12.82 13.75
N ARG A 216 29.62 -12.11 14.26
CA ARG A 216 30.39 -11.08 13.54
C ARG A 216 31.87 -11.24 13.81
N ARG A 217 32.76 -10.76 12.93
CA ARG A 217 34.21 -11.01 13.10
C ARG A 217 34.87 -10.15 14.18
N GLY A 218 34.30 -8.98 14.49
CA GLY A 218 34.88 -8.04 15.46
C GLY A 218 34.28 -8.18 16.86
N THR A 219 34.78 -7.37 17.78
CA THR A 219 34.12 -7.12 19.08
C THR A 219 32.87 -6.25 18.88
N PRO A 220 31.94 -6.17 19.86
CA PRO A 220 30.81 -5.25 19.82
C PRO A 220 31.20 -3.80 19.46
N LYS A 221 32.30 -3.27 20.03
CA LYS A 221 32.77 -1.91 19.71
C LYS A 221 33.23 -1.78 18.26
N GLU A 222 34.00 -2.73 17.76
CA GLU A 222 34.47 -2.72 16.37
C GLU A 222 33.33 -2.86 15.37
N GLU A 223 32.37 -3.72 15.69
CA GLU A 223 31.23 -3.97 14.80
C GLU A 223 30.26 -2.79 14.78
N LEU A 224 30.06 -2.08 15.89
CA LEU A 224 29.29 -0.83 15.90
C LEU A 224 29.86 0.20 14.93
N VAL A 225 31.19 0.36 14.86
CA VAL A 225 31.85 1.25 13.89
C VAL A 225 31.62 0.79 12.44
N ARG A 226 31.59 -0.53 12.19
CA ARG A 226 31.28 -1.07 10.85
C ARG A 226 29.81 -0.85 10.48
N ILE A 227 28.90 -1.08 11.41
CA ILE A 227 27.46 -0.88 11.21
C ILE A 227 27.17 0.59 10.95
N GLU A 228 27.78 1.53 11.69
CA GLU A 228 27.62 2.96 11.47
C GLU A 228 27.99 3.37 10.02
N ARG A 229 29.11 2.86 9.49
CA ARG A 229 29.47 3.06 8.08
C ARG A 229 28.45 2.44 7.12
N ALA A 230 27.92 1.27 7.46
CA ALA A 230 26.89 0.61 6.65
C ALA A 230 25.56 1.38 6.66
N VAL A 231 25.19 1.98 7.80
CA VAL A 231 24.01 2.85 7.95
C VAL A 231 24.17 4.09 7.08
N ILE A 232 25.31 4.79 7.15
CA ILE A 232 25.58 5.95 6.28
C ILE A 232 25.43 5.57 4.81
N LYS A 233 26.07 4.48 4.38
CA LYS A 233 25.98 4.01 2.99
C LYS A 233 24.54 3.65 2.57
N ALA A 234 23.78 3.00 3.45
CA ALA A 234 22.39 2.63 3.18
C ALA A 234 21.48 3.86 3.13
N GLN A 235 21.76 4.87 3.97
CA GLN A 235 21.04 6.13 3.97
C GLN A 235 21.31 6.93 2.70
N ASP A 236 22.57 7.02 2.26
CA ASP A 236 22.94 7.65 0.99
C ASP A 236 22.24 6.95 -0.19
N GLN A 237 22.22 5.61 -0.19
CA GLN A 237 21.51 4.83 -1.19
C GLN A 237 20.00 5.11 -1.16
N LYS A 238 19.39 5.19 0.02
CA LYS A 238 17.98 5.54 0.17
C LYS A 238 17.69 6.92 -0.42
N THR A 239 18.48 7.93 -0.07
CA THR A 239 18.31 9.29 -0.60
C THR A 239 18.50 9.34 -2.12
N ALA A 240 19.44 8.57 -2.69
CA ALA A 240 19.60 8.45 -4.13
C ALA A 240 18.35 7.85 -4.81
N LEU A 241 17.79 6.78 -4.24
CA LEU A 241 16.55 6.16 -4.72
C LEU A 241 15.35 7.12 -4.64
N GLU A 242 15.21 7.86 -3.53
CA GLU A 242 14.15 8.86 -3.38
C GLU A 242 14.28 9.97 -4.43
N ASN A 243 15.50 10.36 -4.78
CA ASN A 243 15.75 11.32 -5.87
C ASN A 243 15.43 10.74 -7.25
N GLU A 244 15.74 9.45 -7.50
CA GLU A 244 15.30 8.74 -8.70
C GLU A 244 13.76 8.74 -8.80
N VAL A 245 13.04 8.49 -7.70
CA VAL A 245 11.56 8.58 -7.66
C VAL A 245 11.08 10.00 -7.94
N ARG A 246 11.68 11.03 -7.31
CA ARG A 246 11.32 12.44 -7.55
C ARG A 246 11.49 12.84 -9.02
N ALA A 247 12.43 12.24 -9.74
CA ALA A 247 12.64 12.50 -11.17
C ALA A 247 11.42 12.09 -12.04
N PHE A 248 10.54 11.21 -11.53
CA PHE A 248 9.29 10.80 -12.18
C PHE A 248 8.09 11.70 -11.83
N LEU A 249 8.22 12.66 -10.90
CA LEU A 249 7.12 13.59 -10.57
C LEU A 249 6.54 14.34 -11.78
N PRO A 250 7.31 14.74 -12.81
CA PRO A 250 6.75 15.34 -14.02
C PRO A 250 5.79 14.43 -14.81
N GLU A 251 5.85 13.11 -14.62
CA GLU A 251 4.93 12.14 -15.26
C GLU A 251 3.63 11.97 -14.47
N LEU A 252 3.56 12.46 -13.22
CA LEU A 252 2.38 12.32 -12.34
C LEU A 252 1.08 12.84 -12.98
N PRO A 253 1.03 14.01 -13.66
CA PRO A 253 -0.19 14.45 -14.34
C PRO A 253 -0.66 13.49 -15.43
N LYS A 254 0.25 12.93 -16.24
CA LYS A 254 -0.09 11.97 -17.29
C LYS A 254 -0.59 10.65 -16.71
N LEU A 255 0.00 10.21 -15.60
CA LEU A 255 -0.44 9.02 -14.87
C LEU A 255 -1.84 9.19 -14.29
N ARG A 256 -2.17 10.38 -13.74
CA ARG A 256 -3.52 10.71 -13.30
C ARG A 256 -4.52 10.66 -14.46
N MET A 257 -4.20 11.29 -15.58
CA MET A 257 -5.03 11.24 -16.79
C MET A 257 -5.26 9.80 -17.27
N ALA A 258 -4.22 8.97 -17.26
CA ALA A 258 -4.35 7.56 -17.61
C ALA A 258 -5.23 6.80 -16.61
N SER A 259 -5.09 7.07 -15.30
CA SER A 259 -5.94 6.46 -14.26
C SER A 259 -7.41 6.83 -14.45
N ASP A 260 -7.70 8.12 -14.62
CA ASP A 260 -9.06 8.62 -14.85
C ASP A 260 -9.67 8.00 -16.12
N TRP A 261 -8.90 7.90 -17.19
CA TRP A 261 -9.36 7.28 -18.44
C TRP A 261 -9.67 5.79 -18.29
N ILE A 262 -8.79 5.03 -17.64
CA ILE A 262 -9.01 3.60 -17.38
C ILE A 262 -10.20 3.41 -16.46
N PHE A 263 -10.36 4.26 -15.44
CA PHE A 263 -11.51 4.26 -14.55
C PHE A 263 -12.82 4.47 -15.33
N TRP A 264 -12.90 5.49 -16.19
CA TRP A 264 -14.09 5.73 -17.01
C TRP A 264 -14.37 4.60 -17.99
N LYS A 265 -13.34 4.02 -18.61
CA LYS A 265 -13.49 2.85 -19.49
C LYS A 265 -14.02 1.64 -18.73
N LYS A 266 -13.50 1.41 -17.52
CA LYS A 266 -13.94 0.34 -16.62
C LYS A 266 -15.40 0.54 -16.22
N GLU A 267 -15.77 1.73 -15.74
CA GLU A 267 -17.13 2.05 -15.33
C GLU A 267 -18.13 1.81 -16.47
N LYS A 268 -17.80 2.29 -17.67
CA LYS A 268 -18.61 2.06 -18.88
C LYS A 268 -18.72 0.59 -19.24
N HIS A 269 -17.63 -0.16 -19.15
CA HIS A 269 -17.61 -1.60 -19.41
C HIS A 269 -18.44 -2.37 -18.37
N ASP A 270 -18.32 -2.02 -17.09
CA ASP A 270 -19.08 -2.61 -15.98
C ASP A 270 -20.58 -2.36 -16.16
N LEU A 271 -20.97 -1.13 -16.48
CA LEU A 271 -22.37 -0.79 -16.80
C LEU A 271 -22.88 -1.62 -17.98
N ALA A 272 -22.12 -1.71 -19.09
CA ALA A 272 -22.52 -2.45 -20.28
C ALA A 272 -22.53 -3.99 -20.08
N SER A 273 -21.67 -4.51 -19.20
CA SER A 273 -21.56 -5.95 -18.92
C SER A 273 -22.64 -6.43 -17.95
N LYS A 274 -23.04 -5.59 -16.98
CA LYS A 274 -24.06 -5.88 -15.97
C LYS A 274 -25.49 -5.50 -16.41
N ALA A 275 -25.63 -4.82 -17.54
CA ALA A 275 -26.93 -4.47 -18.11
C ALA A 275 -27.72 -5.74 -18.50
N PRO A 276 -28.97 -5.90 -18.01
CA PRO A 276 -29.86 -6.95 -18.48
C PRO A 276 -30.12 -6.80 -19.97
N ARG A 277 -30.16 -7.93 -20.68
CA ARG A 277 -30.19 -7.91 -22.14
C ARG A 277 -30.91 -9.10 -22.75
N THR A 278 -31.45 -8.87 -23.95
CA THR A 278 -31.87 -9.90 -24.89
C THR A 278 -30.74 -10.15 -25.91
N GLU A 279 -31.03 -10.89 -26.99
CA GLU A 279 -30.07 -11.10 -28.07
C GLU A 279 -29.60 -9.78 -28.70
N SER A 280 -30.50 -8.80 -28.83
CA SER A 280 -30.28 -7.57 -29.61
C SER A 280 -30.42 -6.28 -28.82
N VAL A 281 -31.00 -6.29 -27.62
CA VAL A 281 -31.28 -5.07 -26.82
C VAL A 281 -30.66 -5.16 -25.43
N SER A 282 -30.02 -4.08 -24.98
CA SER A 282 -29.60 -3.86 -23.60
C SER A 282 -30.50 -2.83 -22.93
N ILE A 283 -30.78 -3.03 -21.64
CA ILE A 283 -31.59 -2.11 -20.82
C ILE A 283 -30.72 -1.45 -19.76
N PHE A 284 -30.86 -0.13 -19.63
CA PHE A 284 -30.22 0.69 -18.60
C PHE A 284 -31.30 1.49 -17.88
N SER A 285 -31.21 1.60 -16.55
CA SER A 285 -32.11 2.45 -15.76
C SER A 285 -31.30 3.51 -15.02
N GLY A 286 -31.90 4.65 -14.72
CA GLY A 286 -31.23 5.69 -13.96
C GLY A 286 -32.05 6.95 -13.75
N TRP A 287 -31.52 7.87 -12.96
CA TRP A 287 -32.16 9.13 -12.60
C TRP A 287 -31.60 10.28 -13.43
N CYS A 288 -32.50 11.10 -13.98
CA CYS A 288 -32.14 12.29 -14.77
C CYS A 288 -32.96 13.51 -14.32
N PRO A 289 -32.39 14.73 -14.31
CA PRO A 289 -33.17 15.94 -14.09
C PRO A 289 -34.33 16.04 -15.08
N LYS A 290 -35.56 16.19 -14.58
CA LYS A 290 -36.78 16.18 -15.41
C LYS A 290 -36.78 17.24 -16.50
N SER A 291 -36.12 18.39 -16.26
CA SER A 291 -35.94 19.47 -17.23
C SER A 291 -34.96 19.15 -18.36
N LYS A 292 -34.11 18.12 -18.20
CA LYS A 292 -33.02 17.75 -19.11
C LYS A 292 -33.24 16.46 -19.88
N ILE A 293 -34.36 15.77 -19.67
CA ILE A 293 -34.70 14.54 -20.42
C ILE A 293 -34.83 14.80 -21.92
N ALA A 294 -35.44 15.91 -22.32
CA ALA A 294 -35.60 16.23 -23.75
C ALA A 294 -34.24 16.54 -24.41
N ASP A 295 -33.32 17.17 -23.67
CA ASP A 295 -31.94 17.37 -24.12
C ASP A 295 -31.24 16.02 -24.28
N LEU A 296 -31.34 15.13 -23.28
CA LEU A 296 -30.76 13.78 -23.34
C LEU A 296 -31.26 12.98 -24.55
N GLU A 297 -32.57 12.96 -24.80
CA GLU A 297 -33.17 12.26 -25.93
C GLU A 297 -32.69 12.81 -27.28
N ARG A 298 -32.56 14.13 -27.41
CA ARG A 298 -32.07 14.79 -28.63
C ARG A 298 -30.62 14.41 -28.93
N GLU A 299 -29.75 14.42 -27.93
CA GLU A 299 -28.32 14.10 -28.11
C GLU A 299 -28.12 12.63 -28.47
N ILE A 300 -28.89 11.71 -27.86
CA ILE A 300 -28.85 10.28 -28.24
C ILE A 300 -29.37 10.09 -29.67
N LEU A 301 -30.40 10.83 -30.08
CA LEU A 301 -30.97 10.76 -31.43
C LEU A 301 -29.98 11.23 -32.52
N TRP A 302 -29.08 12.16 -32.20
CA TRP A 302 -28.00 12.55 -33.10
C TRP A 302 -26.96 11.44 -33.30
N GLU A 303 -26.74 10.60 -32.30
CA GLU A 303 -25.82 9.45 -32.39
C GLU A 303 -26.47 8.24 -33.06
N THR A 304 -27.73 7.93 -32.74
CA THR A 304 -28.43 6.76 -33.28
C THR A 304 -29.94 6.85 -33.18
N LYS A 305 -30.63 6.14 -34.07
CA LYS A 305 -32.09 5.91 -33.99
C LYS A 305 -32.46 4.59 -33.31
N LEU A 306 -31.47 3.77 -32.94
CA LEU A 306 -31.69 2.43 -32.39
C LEU A 306 -31.80 2.44 -30.86
N PHE A 307 -32.66 3.31 -30.34
CA PHE A 307 -32.91 3.44 -28.90
C PHE A 307 -34.38 3.77 -28.61
N SER A 308 -34.79 3.56 -27.35
CA SER A 308 -36.07 4.01 -26.80
C SER A 308 -35.86 4.46 -25.36
N LEU A 309 -36.33 5.65 -25.01
CA LEU A 309 -36.27 6.20 -23.66
C LEU A 309 -37.68 6.24 -23.06
N LYS A 310 -37.87 5.58 -21.92
CA LYS A 310 -39.14 5.50 -21.21
C LYS A 310 -39.03 6.16 -19.85
N LYS A 311 -40.04 6.94 -19.46
CA LYS A 311 -40.15 7.47 -18.10
C LYS A 311 -40.78 6.40 -17.22
N VAL A 312 -40.13 6.08 -16.12
CA VAL A 312 -40.59 5.06 -15.16
C VAL A 312 -41.08 5.76 -13.90
N VAL A 313 -42.18 5.27 -13.34
CA VAL A 313 -42.63 5.70 -12.02
C VAL A 313 -41.80 4.92 -11.00
N PRO A 314 -41.02 5.58 -10.13
CA PRO A 314 -40.21 4.89 -9.13
C PRO A 314 -41.10 4.14 -8.13
N SER A 315 -40.58 3.04 -7.59
CA SER A 315 -41.26 2.26 -6.55
C SER A 315 -41.28 3.03 -5.21
N GLU A 316 -42.18 2.71 -4.28
CA GLU A 316 -42.37 3.48 -3.02
C GLU A 316 -41.10 3.60 -2.14
N ASN A 317 -40.08 2.76 -2.35
CA ASN A 317 -38.80 2.77 -1.62
C ASN A 317 -37.60 3.24 -2.46
N GLU A 318 -37.81 3.78 -3.67
CA GLU A 318 -36.73 4.27 -4.54
C GLU A 318 -36.57 5.79 -4.45
N GLU A 319 -35.51 6.22 -3.80
CA GLU A 319 -35.09 7.63 -3.76
C GLU A 319 -33.96 7.90 -4.79
N PRO A 320 -33.90 9.12 -5.36
CA PRO A 320 -32.85 9.54 -6.28
C PRO A 320 -31.49 9.78 -5.61
#